data_AF-K1TD84-F1
#
_entry.id   AF-K1TD84-F1
#
_cell.length_a   1.000
_cell.length_b   1.000
_cell.length_c   1.000
_cell.angle_alpha   90.00
_cell.angle_beta   90.00
_cell.angle_gamma   90.00
#
_symmetry.space_group_name_H-M   'P 1'
#
loop_
_entity.id
_entity.type
_entity.pdbx_description
1 polymer ?
#
loop_
_entity_poly.entity_id
_entity_poly.type
_entity_poly.pdbx_seq_one_letter_code
_entity_poly.pdbx_strand_id
1 'polypeptide(L)' 'QIVDYSKLMPSEIDFVPRQELMKDWEGDYAEMCNHFIYGQTLSFEKLLERIKELQDRFRKAF' A
#
# COMPACT_ATOMS: atom_id res chain seq x y z
N GLN A 1 -10.95 -17.42 -19.90
CA GLN A 1 -10.94 -15.96 -19.69
C GLN A 1 -9.54 -15.47 -20.01
N ILE A 2 -9.37 -14.52 -20.93
CA ILE A 2 -8.05 -13.96 -21.25
C ILE A 2 -7.74 -12.89 -20.21
N VAL A 3 -6.55 -12.93 -19.62
CA VAL A 3 -6.09 -11.91 -18.66
C VAL A 3 -5.82 -10.62 -19.43
N ASP A 4 -6.40 -9.52 -18.96
CA ASP A 4 -6.21 -8.20 -19.54
C ASP A 4 -4.94 -7.55 -18.96
N TYR A 5 -3.84 -7.66 -19.70
CA TYR A 5 -2.53 -7.14 -19.30
C TYR A 5 -2.47 -5.60 -19.33
N SER A 6 -3.45 -4.91 -19.92
CA SER A 6 -3.49 -3.44 -19.85
C SER A 6 -3.65 -2.92 -18.42
N LYS A 7 -4.28 -3.72 -17.54
CA LYS A 7 -4.44 -3.42 -16.10
C LYS A 7 -3.18 -3.62 -15.28
N LEU A 8 -2.11 -4.14 -15.89
CA LEU A 8 -0.81 -4.29 -15.26
C LEU A 8 0.15 -3.16 -15.64
N MET A 9 -0.34 -2.15 -16.37
CA MET A 9 0.43 -0.95 -16.64
C MET A 9 0.73 -0.21 -15.32
N PRO A 10 1.93 0.35 -15.14
CA PRO A 10 2.31 1.02 -13.90
C PRO A 10 1.37 2.14 -13.46
N SER A 11 0.72 2.82 -14.43
CA SER A 11 -0.28 3.86 -14.17
C SER A 11 -1.55 3.33 -13.52
N GLU A 12 -1.93 2.07 -13.79
CA GLU A 12 -3.17 1.43 -13.34
C GLU A 12 -3.02 0.71 -12.00
N ILE A 13 -1.78 0.60 -11.49
CA ILE A 13 -1.50 -0.07 -10.22
C ILE A 13 -1.54 0.96 -9.09
N ASP A 14 -2.43 0.74 -8.12
CA ASP A 14 -2.53 1.48 -6.86
C ASP A 14 -2.09 0.60 -5.69
N PHE A 15 -1.07 1.03 -4.95
CA PHE A 15 -0.64 0.41 -3.70
C PHE A 15 -1.43 0.95 -2.50
N VAL A 16 -1.94 2.18 -2.61
CA VAL A 16 -2.74 2.79 -1.57
C VAL A 16 -4.18 2.28 -1.70
N PRO A 17 -4.78 1.76 -0.62
CA PRO A 17 -6.15 1.28 -0.65
C PRO A 17 -7.13 2.43 -0.89
N ARG A 18 -8.34 2.09 -1.35
CA ARG A 18 -9.44 3.05 -1.42
C ARG A 18 -9.77 3.58 -0.03
N GLN A 19 -10.25 4.82 0.03
CA GLN A 19 -10.56 5.51 1.29
C GLN A 19 -11.53 4.73 2.18
N GLU A 20 -12.46 3.99 1.58
CA GLU A 20 -13.42 3.13 2.29
C GLU A 20 -12.77 2.01 3.11
N LEU A 21 -11.60 1.52 2.68
CA LEU A 21 -10.86 0.43 3.33
C LEU A 21 -9.79 0.94 4.31
N MET A 22 -9.67 2.26 4.50
CA MET A 22 -8.56 2.85 5.23
C MET A 22 -8.53 2.42 6.71
N LYS A 23 -9.71 2.32 7.33
CA LYS A 23 -9.84 1.90 8.73
C LYS A 23 -9.51 0.42 8.91
N ASP A 24 -9.93 -0.42 7.97
CA ASP A 24 -9.66 -1.85 8.01
C ASP A 24 -8.15 -2.10 7.84
N TRP A 25 -7.51 -1.40 6.91
CA TRP A 25 -6.05 -1.44 6.74
C TRP A 25 -5.27 -0.95 7.95
N GLU A 26 -5.77 0.09 8.64
CA GLU A 26 -5.16 0.56 9.89
C GLU A 26 -5.21 -0.52 10.98
N GLY A 27 -6.36 -1.19 11.10
CA GLY A 27 -6.55 -2.32 12.02
C GLY A 27 -5.63 -3.49 11.69
N ASP A 28 -5.59 -3.90 10.42
CA ASP A 28 -4.72 -4.98 9.96
C ASP A 28 -3.24 -4.65 10.22
N TYR A 29 -2.81 -3.41 9.97
CA TYR A 29 -1.44 -2.97 10.26
C TYR A 29 -1.13 -2.98 11.76
N ALA A 30 -2.08 -2.59 12.61
CA ALA A 30 -1.91 -2.67 14.06
C ALA A 30 -1.75 -4.12 14.52
N GLU A 31 -2.57 -5.04 14.01
CA GLU A 31 -2.43 -6.47 14.28
C GLU A 31 -1.08 -7.01 13.80
N MET A 32 -0.60 -6.54 12.65
CA MET A 32 0.75 -6.87 12.16
C MET A 32 1.85 -6.38 13.09
N CYS A 33 1.75 -5.16 13.61
CA CYS A 33 2.71 -4.62 14.57
C CYS A 33 2.71 -5.37 15.90
N ASN A 34 1.53 -5.84 16.34
CA ASN A 34 1.40 -6.58 17.59
C ASN A 34 2.02 -7.98 17.51
N HIS A 35 1.88 -8.65 16.36
CA HIS A 35 2.18 -10.08 16.25
C HIS A 35 3.39 -10.41 15.36
N PHE A 36 3.71 -9.59 14.37
CA PHE A 36 4.62 -9.96 13.28
C PHE A 36 5.74 -8.95 13.01
N ILE A 37 5.56 -7.66 13.30
CA ILE A 37 6.56 -6.62 13.07
C ILE A 37 7.15 -6.17 14.40
N TYR A 38 8.37 -6.63 14.67
CA TYR A 38 9.08 -6.33 15.92
C TYR A 38 9.96 -5.07 15.81
N GLY A 39 10.14 -4.37 16.93
CA GLY A 39 11.00 -3.19 17.02
C GLY A 39 10.23 -1.87 16.87
N GLN A 40 10.92 -0.80 16.46
CA GLN A 40 10.27 0.48 16.21
C GLN A 40 9.48 0.42 14.90
N THR A 41 8.18 0.65 14.99
CA THR A 41 7.27 0.72 13.85
C THR A 41 6.91 2.18 13.56
N LEU A 42 6.53 2.45 12.31
CA LEU A 42 5.98 3.75 11.93
C LEU A 42 4.52 3.85 12.40
N SER A 43 4.03 5.07 12.61
CA SER A 43 2.58 5.29 12.67
C SER A 43 1.96 4.91 11.32
N PHE A 44 0.69 4.52 11.33
CA PHE A 44 -0.02 4.15 10.11
C PHE A 44 -0.01 5.27 9.05
N GLU A 45 -0.19 6.52 9.48
CA GLU A 45 -0.09 7.69 8.60
C GLU A 45 1.28 7.79 7.90
N LYS A 46 2.38 7.66 8.67
CA LYS A 46 3.74 7.69 8.11
C LYS A 46 4.01 6.51 7.18
N LEU A 47 3.49 5.33 7.50
CA LEU A 47 3.56 4.18 6.61
C LEU A 47 2.88 4.48 5.27
N LEU A 48 1.66 5.03 5.31
CA LEU A 48 0.92 5.39 4.09
C LEU A 48 1.65 6.43 3.24
N GLU A 49 2.30 7.42 3.85
CA GLU A 49 3.14 8.38 3.13
C GLU A 49 4.29 7.68 2.39
N ARG A 50 4.95 6.71 3.03
CA ARG A 50 6.02 5.91 2.40
C ARG A 50 5.50 5.03 1.27
N ILE A 51 4.30 4.46 1.41
CA ILE A 51 3.63 3.68 0.35
C ILE A 51 3.28 4.58 -0.84
N LYS A 52 2.78 5.79 -0.61
CA LYS A 52 2.51 6.78 -1.67
C LYS A 52 3.78 7.16 -2.43
N GLU A 53 4.86 7.44 -1.71
CA GLU A 53 6.15 7.73 -2.36
C GLU A 53 6.66 6.55 -3.18
N LEU A 54 6.50 5.32 -2.68
CA LEU A 54 6.85 4.11 -3.41
C LEU A 54 6.04 3.97 -4.71
N GLN A 55 4.72 4.21 -4.65
CA GLN A 55 3.85 4.21 -5.82
C GLN A 55 4.28 5.25 -6.86
N ASP A 56 4.59 6.48 -6.43
CA ASP A 56 5.07 7.54 -7.31
C ASP A 56 6.41 7.18 -7.97
N ARG A 57 7.34 6.59 -7.22
CA ARG A 57 8.62 6.12 -7.76
C ARG A 57 8.42 4.99 -8.76
N PHE A 58 7.53 4.05 -8.45
CA PHE A 58 7.19 2.95 -9.35
C PHE A 58 6.61 3.48 -10.67
N ARG A 59 5.67 4.43 -10.60
CA ARG A 59 5.06 5.07 -11.79
C ARG A 59 6.02 5.92 -12.62
N LYS A 60 7.08 6.46 -12.01
CA LYS A 60 8.10 7.26 -12.72
C LYS A 60 9.22 6.42 -13.32
N ALA A 61 9.41 5.20 -12.85
CA ALA A 61 10.45 4.30 -13.33
C ALA A 61 10.10 3.63 -14.67
N PHE A 62 8.85 3.75 -15.11
CA PHE A 62 8.28 3.17 -16.32
C PHE A 62 7.44 4.22 -17.07
#